data_AF-A0A942NIA9-F1
#
_entry.id   AF-A0A942NIA9-F1
#
_cell.length_a   1.000
_cell.length_b   1.000
_cell.length_c   1.000
_cell.angle_alpha   90.00
_cell.angle_beta   90.00
_cell.angle_gamma   90.00
#
_symmetry.space_group_name_H-M   'P 1'
#
loop_
_entity.id
_entity.type
_entity.pdbx_description
1 polymer ?
#
loop_
_entity_poly.entity_id
_entity_poly.type
_entity_poly.pdbx_seq_one_letter_code
_entity_poly.pdbx_strand_id
1 'polypeptide(L)'
;MPRRGYSQPQPVFKPYLIACIALSAGFAWQPVKYWRFERLLSANATQLADGRPARVHCNSVADTMFDGEQFAAGHANIETGQIVFQHGWCATLMDYVGNPKTANPEDFFALHMFTHESMHVRGESNEARTECQAIQRDARAAMLLGVPEALARKHALDFYFNSYMGRRGDGWMSAQYFSDQCAPGKAMDEQLSDSTWLPFYRTADDQ
;
A
#
# COMPACT_ATOMS: atom_id res chain seq x y z
N MET A 1 -13.70 -66.91 5.78
CA MET A 1 -12.39 -66.21 5.93
C MET A 1 -12.67 -64.73 6.20
N PRO A 2 -12.39 -64.19 7.40
CA PRO A 2 -12.57 -62.77 7.65
C PRO A 2 -11.40 -61.98 7.05
N ARG A 3 -11.70 -60.90 6.33
CA ARG A 3 -10.71 -59.97 5.78
C ARG A 3 -9.90 -59.36 6.93
N ARG A 4 -8.57 -59.51 6.86
CA ARG A 4 -7.62 -58.82 7.74
C ARG A 4 -7.71 -57.31 7.45
N GLY A 5 -8.23 -56.54 8.39
CA GLY A 5 -8.29 -55.08 8.26
C GLY A 5 -9.02 -54.43 9.43
N TYR A 6 -8.26 -53.82 10.34
CA TYR A 6 -8.67 -52.81 11.33
C TYR A 6 -9.83 -53.18 12.27
N SER A 7 -9.58 -54.05 13.27
CA SER A 7 -10.54 -54.34 14.35
C SER A 7 -10.27 -53.59 15.67
N GLN A 8 -9.37 -52.61 15.69
CA GLN A 8 -9.07 -51.80 16.89
C GLN A 8 -8.71 -50.36 16.46
N PRO A 9 -9.35 -49.31 17.00
CA PRO A 9 -8.88 -47.94 16.79
C PRO A 9 -7.49 -47.80 17.42
N GLN A 10 -6.49 -47.52 16.58
CA GLN A 10 -5.13 -47.22 17.05
C GLN A 10 -5.17 -45.95 17.91
N PRO A 11 -4.50 -45.92 19.07
CA PRO A 11 -4.44 -44.72 19.88
C PRO A 11 -3.77 -43.61 19.07
N VAL A 12 -4.42 -42.46 19.01
CA VAL A 12 -3.92 -41.28 18.32
C VAL A 12 -2.61 -40.85 18.99
N PHE A 13 -1.52 -40.86 18.22
CA PHE A 13 -0.22 -40.39 18.71
C PHE A 13 -0.26 -38.87 18.84
N LYS A 14 -0.60 -38.39 20.05
CA LYS A 14 -0.77 -36.97 20.37
C LYS A 14 0.40 -36.08 19.89
N PRO A 15 1.69 -36.49 20.03
CA PRO A 15 2.80 -35.67 19.53
C PRO A 15 2.77 -35.46 18.01
N TYR A 16 2.37 -36.47 17.23
CA TYR A 16 2.23 -36.33 15.78
C TYR A 16 1.10 -35.38 15.41
N LEU A 17 -0.05 -35.46 16.09
CA LEU A 17 -1.13 -34.49 15.87
C LEU A 17 -0.69 -33.05 16.19
N ILE A 18 0.03 -32.84 17.29
CA ILE A 18 0.55 -31.52 17.65
C ILE A 18 1.50 -31.02 16.57
N ALA A 19 2.39 -31.86 16.07
CA ALA A 19 3.29 -31.50 14.97
C ALA A 19 2.53 -31.15 13.69
N CYS A 20 1.50 -31.93 13.32
CA CYS A 20 0.66 -31.64 12.15
C CYS A 20 -0.10 -30.32 12.30
N ILE A 21 -0.67 -30.04 13.47
CA ILE A 21 -1.39 -28.79 13.75
C ILE A 21 -0.42 -27.60 13.70
N ALA A 22 0.74 -27.71 14.33
CA ALA A 22 1.76 -26.66 14.33
C ALA A 22 2.24 -26.34 12.91
N LEU A 23 2.50 -27.37 12.08
CA LEU A 23 2.88 -27.19 10.68
C LEU A 23 1.74 -26.55 9.88
N SER A 24 0.51 -27.03 10.05
CA SER A 24 -0.66 -26.47 9.35
C SER A 24 -0.89 -25.00 9.71
N ALA A 25 -0.76 -24.65 10.99
CA ALA A 25 -0.84 -23.26 11.45
C ALA A 25 0.31 -22.41 10.88
N GLY A 26 1.52 -22.95 10.81
CA GLY A 26 2.67 -22.30 10.19
C GLY A 26 2.45 -21.97 8.71
N PHE A 27 1.94 -22.92 7.92
CA PHE A 27 1.63 -22.70 6.50
C PHE A 27 0.43 -21.76 6.29
N ALA A 28 -0.58 -21.83 7.16
CA ALA A 28 -1.74 -20.96 7.09
C ALA A 28 -1.45 -19.52 7.54
N TRP A 29 -0.39 -19.29 8.31
CA TRP A 29 -0.07 -17.97 8.86
C TRP A 29 0.14 -16.91 7.78
N GLN A 30 0.92 -17.23 6.75
CA GLN A 30 1.25 -16.29 5.68
C GLN A 30 0.00 -15.82 4.89
N PRO A 31 -0.85 -16.71 4.33
CA PRO A 31 -2.05 -16.25 3.63
C PRO A 31 -3.02 -15.51 4.55
N VAL A 32 -3.12 -15.89 5.83
CA VAL A 32 -3.95 -15.17 6.81
C VAL A 32 -3.40 -13.76 7.08
N LYS A 33 -2.07 -13.60 7.17
CA LYS A 33 -1.41 -12.30 7.34
C LYS A 33 -1.73 -11.37 6.17
N TYR A 34 -1.54 -11.84 4.93
CA TYR A 34 -1.84 -11.05 3.73
C TYR A 34 -3.33 -10.72 3.61
N TRP A 35 -4.23 -11.69 3.80
CA TRP A 35 -5.67 -11.44 3.76
C TRP A 35 -6.12 -10.38 4.78
N ARG A 36 -5.56 -10.42 6.01
CA ARG A 36 -5.82 -9.38 7.01
C ARG A 36 -5.33 -8.01 6.56
N PHE A 37 -4.14 -7.97 5.95
CA PHE A 37 -3.55 -6.73 5.48
C PHE A 37 -4.31 -6.14 4.29
N GLU A 38 -4.69 -6.95 3.30
CA GLU A 38 -5.55 -6.54 2.17
C GLU A 38 -6.86 -5.93 2.65
N ARG A 39 -7.49 -6.50 3.70
CA ARG A 39 -8.71 -5.93 4.28
C ARG A 39 -8.47 -4.57 4.94
N LEU A 40 -7.35 -4.42 5.65
CA LEU A 40 -6.93 -3.13 6.22
C LEU A 40 -6.69 -2.10 5.10
N LEU A 41 -5.94 -2.47 4.07
CA LEU A 41 -5.66 -1.62 2.92
C LEU A 41 -6.94 -1.24 2.18
N SER A 42 -7.86 -2.19 1.94
CA SER A 42 -9.14 -1.93 1.27
C SER A 42 -10.01 -0.93 2.03
N ALA A 43 -10.07 -1.06 3.37
CA ALA A 43 -10.83 -0.14 4.21
C ALA A 43 -10.23 1.28 4.16
N ASN A 44 -8.91 1.40 4.29
CA ASN A 44 -8.23 2.68 4.26
C ASN A 44 -8.20 3.30 2.85
N ALA A 45 -8.09 2.50 1.79
CA ALA A 45 -8.20 2.96 0.41
C ALA A 45 -9.60 3.51 0.13
N THR A 46 -10.64 2.85 0.62
CA THR A 46 -12.03 3.36 0.54
C THR A 46 -12.15 4.72 1.24
N GLN A 47 -11.51 4.88 2.39
CA GLN A 47 -11.49 6.16 3.12
C GLN A 47 -10.71 7.25 2.36
N LEU A 48 -9.57 6.91 1.75
CA LEU A 48 -8.77 7.83 0.92
C LEU A 48 -9.48 8.19 -0.39
N ALA A 49 -10.30 7.29 -0.92
CA ALA A 49 -11.10 7.47 -2.12
C ALA A 49 -12.47 8.13 -1.85
N ASP A 50 -12.59 8.93 -0.79
CA ASP A 50 -13.80 9.66 -0.39
C ASP A 50 -15.06 8.77 -0.31
N GLY A 51 -14.89 7.53 0.16
CA GLY A 51 -15.97 6.57 0.34
C GLY A 51 -16.29 5.71 -0.88
N ARG A 52 -15.60 5.89 -2.01
CA ARG A 52 -15.74 4.99 -3.16
C ARG A 52 -15.16 3.60 -2.80
N PRO A 53 -15.93 2.51 -2.98
CA PRO A 53 -15.48 1.18 -2.56
C PRO A 53 -14.17 0.78 -3.24
N ALA A 54 -13.13 0.55 -2.45
CA ALA A 54 -11.84 0.07 -2.92
C ALA A 54 -11.59 -1.37 -2.45
N ARG A 55 -10.96 -2.18 -3.30
CA ARG A 55 -10.54 -3.56 -2.98
C ARG A 55 -9.09 -3.75 -3.37
N VAL A 56 -8.23 -3.90 -2.36
CA VAL A 56 -6.81 -4.12 -2.54
C VAL A 56 -6.53 -5.61 -2.58
N HIS A 57 -5.73 -6.03 -3.56
CA HIS A 57 -5.27 -7.41 -3.75
C HIS A 57 -3.75 -7.43 -3.86
N CYS A 58 -3.10 -8.31 -3.10
CA CYS A 58 -1.66 -8.50 -3.13
C CYS A 58 -1.33 -9.70 -4.02
N ASN A 59 -0.75 -9.44 -5.20
CA ASN A 59 -0.41 -10.51 -6.12
C ASN A 59 0.65 -11.46 -5.54
N SER A 60 0.40 -12.76 -5.71
CA SER A 60 1.44 -13.77 -5.60
C SER A 60 2.37 -13.73 -6.81
N VAL A 61 3.48 -14.47 -6.76
CA VAL A 61 4.39 -14.61 -7.91
C VAL A 61 3.63 -15.08 -9.16
N ALA A 62 2.73 -16.06 -9.00
CA ALA A 62 1.94 -16.57 -10.11
C ALA A 62 0.97 -15.51 -10.64
N ASP A 63 0.28 -14.79 -9.75
CA ASP A 63 -0.66 -13.74 -10.17
C ASP A 63 0.06 -12.65 -10.98
N THR A 64 1.21 -12.15 -10.49
CA THR A 64 2.02 -11.16 -11.21
C THR A 64 2.49 -11.67 -12.58
N MET A 65 2.89 -12.94 -12.70
CA MET A 65 3.32 -13.51 -13.99
C MET A 65 2.19 -13.58 -15.03
N PHE A 66 0.92 -13.61 -14.60
CA PHE A 66 -0.25 -13.67 -15.47
C PHE A 66 -1.03 -12.35 -15.50
N ASP A 67 -0.52 -11.30 -14.87
CA ASP A 67 -1.11 -9.96 -14.89
C ASP A 67 -0.75 -9.24 -16.19
N GLY A 68 -1.70 -8.49 -16.75
CA GLY A 68 -1.48 -7.66 -17.93
C GLY A 68 -0.50 -6.51 -17.68
N GLU A 69 -0.40 -6.07 -16.42
CA GLU A 69 0.43 -4.95 -15.95
C GLU A 69 1.64 -5.43 -15.13
N GLN A 70 2.20 -6.60 -15.49
CA GLN A 70 3.29 -7.26 -14.74
C GLN A 70 4.57 -6.43 -14.54
N PHE A 71 4.76 -5.36 -15.33
CA PHE A 71 5.92 -4.47 -15.23
C PHE A 71 5.66 -3.21 -14.38
N ALA A 72 4.41 -2.98 -13.96
CA ALA A 72 4.07 -1.92 -13.03
C ALA A 72 4.36 -2.37 -11.58
N ALA A 73 4.46 -1.42 -10.65
CA ALA A 73 4.54 -1.74 -9.22
C ALA A 73 3.16 -2.10 -8.64
N GLY A 74 2.13 -1.43 -9.17
CA GLY A 74 0.72 -1.63 -8.86
C GLY A 74 -0.13 -0.97 -9.93
N HIS A 75 -1.44 -1.21 -9.87
CA HIS A 75 -2.42 -0.56 -10.74
C HIS A 75 -3.79 -0.52 -10.08
N ALA A 76 -4.65 0.36 -10.58
CA ALA A 76 -6.03 0.48 -10.15
C ALA A 76 -6.99 0.51 -11.34
N ASN A 77 -8.15 -0.11 -11.13
CA ASN A 77 -9.29 0.03 -12.02
C ASN A 77 -10.30 1.01 -11.42
N ILE A 78 -10.43 2.17 -12.05
CA ILE A 78 -11.30 3.28 -11.61
C ILE A 78 -12.79 2.86 -11.58
N GLU A 79 -13.21 1.98 -12.48
CA GLU A 79 -14.60 1.56 -12.62
C GLU A 79 -14.99 0.54 -11.54
N THR A 80 -14.12 -0.43 -11.26
CA THR A 80 -14.40 -1.52 -10.31
C THR A 80 -13.94 -1.20 -8.89
N GLY A 81 -13.04 -0.23 -8.72
CA GLY A 81 -12.37 0.08 -7.46
C GLY A 81 -11.31 -0.94 -7.04
N GLN A 82 -10.89 -1.81 -7.95
CA GLN A 82 -9.83 -2.78 -7.68
C GLN A 82 -8.47 -2.08 -7.69
N ILE A 83 -7.65 -2.37 -6.68
CA ILE A 83 -6.25 -1.96 -6.57
C ILE A 83 -5.43 -3.23 -6.47
N VAL A 84 -4.41 -3.36 -7.31
CA VAL A 84 -3.54 -4.53 -7.35
C VAL A 84 -2.13 -4.09 -7.03
N PHE A 85 -1.52 -4.76 -6.07
CA PHE A 85 -0.09 -4.63 -5.75
C PHE A 85 0.63 -5.79 -6.40
N GLN A 86 1.64 -5.50 -7.24
CA GLN A 86 2.47 -6.57 -7.76
C GLN A 86 3.31 -7.22 -6.67
N HIS A 87 3.78 -8.43 -6.95
CA HIS A 87 4.50 -9.25 -5.98
C HIS A 87 5.63 -8.48 -5.29
N GLY A 88 5.70 -8.59 -3.97
CA GLY A 88 6.71 -7.95 -3.14
C GLY A 88 6.24 -6.62 -2.52
N TRP A 89 5.49 -5.78 -3.23
CA TRP A 89 5.14 -4.45 -2.73
C TRP A 89 4.23 -4.46 -1.50
N CYS A 90 3.31 -5.42 -1.39
CA CYS A 90 2.55 -5.60 -0.15
C CYS A 90 3.44 -6.02 1.03
N ALA A 91 4.48 -6.83 0.80
CA ALA A 91 5.44 -7.18 1.85
C ALA A 91 6.22 -5.94 2.30
N THR A 92 6.73 -5.15 1.35
CA THR A 92 7.41 -3.88 1.64
C THR A 92 6.51 -2.95 2.45
N LEU A 93 5.25 -2.76 2.05
CA LEU A 93 4.31 -1.92 2.79
C LEU A 93 3.98 -2.48 4.18
N MET A 94 3.85 -3.80 4.34
CA MET A 94 3.68 -4.44 5.64
C MET A 94 4.88 -4.20 6.56
N ASP A 95 6.09 -4.31 6.02
CA ASP A 95 7.32 -4.13 6.78
C ASP A 95 7.50 -2.67 7.20
N TYR A 96 7.19 -1.73 6.31
CA TYR A 96 7.09 -0.29 6.64
C TYR A 96 6.13 -0.02 7.80
N VAL A 97 4.90 -0.55 7.72
CA VAL A 97 3.89 -0.36 8.77
C VAL A 97 4.31 -1.01 10.08
N GLY A 98 4.95 -2.18 10.03
CA GLY A 98 5.44 -2.90 11.20
C GLY A 98 6.65 -2.26 11.88
N ASN A 99 7.53 -1.60 11.12
CA ASN A 99 8.74 -0.98 11.63
C ASN A 99 9.09 0.35 10.91
N PRO A 100 8.29 1.40 11.10
CA PRO A 100 8.48 2.66 10.36
C PRO A 100 9.76 3.42 10.75
N LYS A 101 10.40 3.09 11.89
CA LYS A 101 11.60 3.80 12.35
C LYS A 101 12.84 3.51 11.51
N THR A 102 12.87 2.37 10.83
CA THR A 102 13.98 1.94 9.97
C THR A 102 13.59 2.00 8.49
N ALA A 103 12.59 2.80 8.15
CA ALA A 103 12.06 2.89 6.81
C ALA A 103 13.10 3.44 5.83
N ASN A 104 13.10 2.90 4.62
CA ASN A 104 13.98 3.27 3.52
C ASN A 104 13.15 3.87 2.34
N PRO A 105 13.80 4.33 1.25
CA PRO A 105 13.06 4.92 0.13
C PRO A 105 12.03 4.00 -0.55
N GLU A 106 12.27 2.69 -0.61
CA GLU A 106 11.30 1.73 -1.18
C GLU A 106 10.05 1.61 -0.30
N ASP A 107 10.19 1.73 1.02
CA ASP A 107 9.07 1.75 1.96
C ASP A 107 8.17 2.97 1.71
N PHE A 108 8.78 4.13 1.48
CA PHE A 108 8.05 5.36 1.15
C PHE A 108 7.34 5.23 -0.19
N PHE A 109 7.99 4.61 -1.18
CA PHE A 109 7.37 4.36 -2.47
C PHE A 109 6.20 3.37 -2.36
N ALA A 110 6.32 2.30 -1.56
CA ALA A 110 5.24 1.34 -1.36
C ALA A 110 3.99 2.00 -0.71
N LEU A 111 4.22 2.90 0.25
CA LEU A 111 3.16 3.74 0.81
C LEU A 111 2.59 4.70 -0.24
N HIS A 112 3.45 5.39 -1.00
CA HIS A 112 3.01 6.34 -1.99
C HIS A 112 2.16 5.67 -3.08
N MET A 113 2.58 4.50 -3.56
CA MET A 113 1.82 3.69 -4.50
C MET A 113 0.43 3.34 -3.94
N PHE A 114 0.32 2.94 -2.67
CA PHE A 114 -0.99 2.75 -2.02
C PHE A 114 -1.89 3.99 -2.11
N THR A 115 -1.33 5.16 -1.81
CA THR A 115 -2.07 6.41 -1.87
C THR A 115 -2.44 6.77 -3.31
N HIS A 116 -1.51 6.62 -4.25
CA HIS A 116 -1.66 6.87 -5.69
C HIS A 116 -2.81 6.04 -6.26
N GLU A 117 -2.78 4.73 -6.08
CA GLU A 117 -3.84 3.84 -6.59
C GLU A 117 -5.19 4.15 -5.94
N SER A 118 -5.21 4.62 -4.69
CA SER A 118 -6.44 5.07 -4.03
C SER A 118 -7.02 6.32 -4.69
N MET A 119 -6.20 7.22 -5.26
CA MET A 119 -6.65 8.41 -5.97
C MET A 119 -7.26 8.06 -7.33
N HIS A 120 -6.75 7.02 -8.00
CA HIS A 120 -7.43 6.45 -9.16
C HIS A 120 -8.82 5.93 -8.80
N VAL A 121 -8.96 5.17 -7.72
CA VAL A 121 -10.29 4.72 -7.24
C VAL A 121 -11.20 5.89 -6.87
N ARG A 122 -10.64 7.00 -6.35
CA ARG A 122 -11.38 8.25 -6.11
C ARG A 122 -11.98 8.82 -7.39
N GLY A 123 -11.39 8.54 -8.55
CA GLY A 123 -11.87 8.93 -9.87
C GLY A 123 -10.94 9.81 -10.66
N GLU A 124 -9.72 10.05 -10.18
CA GLU A 124 -8.72 10.81 -10.94
C GLU A 124 -8.04 9.88 -11.95
N SER A 125 -8.13 10.22 -13.24
CA SER A 125 -7.54 9.42 -14.32
C SER A 125 -6.29 10.07 -14.91
N ASN A 126 -5.92 11.27 -14.46
CA ASN A 126 -4.72 11.96 -14.92
C ASN A 126 -3.55 11.67 -13.98
N GLU A 127 -2.54 10.95 -14.46
CA GLU A 127 -1.37 10.54 -13.67
C GLU A 127 -0.71 11.66 -12.86
N ALA A 128 -0.42 12.81 -13.48
CA ALA A 128 0.21 13.93 -12.78
C ALA A 128 -0.67 14.50 -11.66
N ARG A 129 -2.00 14.51 -11.85
CA ARG A 129 -2.95 14.90 -10.79
C ARG A 129 -3.06 13.82 -9.73
N THR A 130 -3.16 12.55 -10.10
CA THR A 130 -3.19 11.40 -9.18
C THR A 130 -1.96 11.42 -8.28
N GLU A 131 -0.77 11.57 -8.85
CA GLU A 131 0.49 11.69 -8.12
C GLU A 131 0.45 12.85 -7.13
N CYS A 132 -0.03 14.02 -7.56
CA CYS A 132 -0.09 15.19 -6.70
C CYS A 132 -1.10 15.04 -5.54
N GLN A 133 -2.25 14.44 -5.84
CA GLN A 133 -3.28 14.14 -4.85
C GLN A 133 -2.78 13.14 -3.81
N ALA A 134 -1.95 12.18 -4.24
CA ALA A 134 -1.33 11.18 -3.40
C ALA A 134 -0.25 11.79 -2.51
N ILE A 135 0.66 12.61 -3.06
CA ILE A 135 1.68 13.34 -2.30
C ILE A 135 1.05 14.11 -1.14
N GLN A 136 -0.05 14.82 -1.41
CA GLN A 136 -0.75 15.60 -0.39
C GLN A 136 -1.38 14.71 0.70
N ARG A 137 -1.67 13.44 0.42
CA ARG A 137 -2.32 12.50 1.35
C ARG A 137 -1.39 11.46 1.96
N ASP A 138 -0.13 11.35 1.56
CA ASP A 138 0.79 10.31 2.07
C ASP A 138 0.93 10.33 3.59
N ALA A 139 1.01 11.51 4.20
CA ALA A 139 1.04 11.63 5.66
C ALA A 139 -0.25 11.05 6.29
N ARG A 140 -1.42 11.36 5.72
CA ARG A 140 -2.71 10.81 6.16
C ARG A 140 -2.75 9.29 5.96
N ALA A 141 -2.35 8.79 4.80
CA ALA A 141 -2.33 7.37 4.48
C ALA A 141 -1.45 6.59 5.48
N ALA A 142 -0.24 7.07 5.76
CA ALA A 142 0.63 6.45 6.76
C ALA A 142 -0.02 6.40 8.15
N MET A 143 -0.67 7.49 8.59
CA MET A 143 -1.37 7.54 9.88
C MET A 143 -2.54 6.54 9.93
N LEU A 144 -3.31 6.40 8.84
CA LEU A 144 -4.40 5.43 8.73
C LEU A 144 -3.91 3.98 8.83
N LEU A 145 -2.68 3.70 8.39
CA LEU A 145 -2.04 2.39 8.54
C LEU A 145 -1.38 2.19 9.91
N GLY A 146 -1.43 3.18 10.80
CA GLY A 146 -0.92 3.09 12.17
C GLY A 146 0.48 3.64 12.38
N VAL A 147 1.06 4.33 11.39
CA VAL A 147 2.37 4.99 11.55
C VAL A 147 2.21 6.22 12.44
N PRO A 148 3.09 6.43 13.45
CA PRO A 148 3.04 7.64 14.29
C PRO A 148 3.15 8.92 13.48
N GLU A 149 2.34 9.94 13.81
CA GLU A 149 2.22 11.20 13.04
C GLU A 149 3.57 11.85 12.71
N ALA A 150 4.49 11.93 13.68
CA ALA A 150 5.81 12.53 13.46
C ALA A 150 6.62 11.82 12.37
N LEU A 151 6.54 10.48 12.32
CA LEU A 151 7.19 9.67 11.28
C LEU A 151 6.42 9.78 9.96
N ALA A 152 5.10 9.68 10.00
CA ALA A 152 4.25 9.79 8.82
C ALA A 152 4.50 11.10 8.04
N ARG A 153 4.50 12.24 8.74
CA ARG A 153 4.77 13.55 8.12
C ARG A 153 6.19 13.66 7.59
N LYS A 154 7.18 13.17 8.36
CA LYS A 154 8.57 13.16 7.93
C LYS A 154 8.74 12.36 6.63
N HIS A 155 8.26 11.11 6.61
CA HIS A 155 8.42 10.22 5.47
C HIS A 155 7.70 10.73 4.22
N ALA A 156 6.51 11.32 4.38
CA ALA A 156 5.79 11.93 3.26
C ALA A 156 6.56 13.12 2.66
N LEU A 157 7.19 13.95 3.50
CA LEU A 157 8.08 15.02 3.02
C LEU A 157 9.36 14.47 2.38
N ASP A 158 9.96 13.43 2.96
CA ASP A 158 11.14 12.77 2.41
C ASP A 158 10.83 12.19 1.02
N PHE A 159 9.65 11.59 0.82
CA PHE A 159 9.20 11.15 -0.51
C PHE A 159 9.05 12.33 -1.47
N TYR A 160 8.35 13.40 -1.07
CA TYR A 160 8.14 14.57 -1.91
C TYR A 160 9.46 15.20 -2.37
N PHE A 161 10.42 15.42 -1.47
CA PHE A 161 11.68 16.07 -1.80
C PHE A 161 12.66 15.16 -2.54
N ASN A 162 12.82 13.91 -2.10
CA ASN A 162 13.88 13.05 -2.60
C ASN A 162 13.44 12.21 -3.80
N SER A 163 12.15 11.88 -3.91
CA SER A 163 11.61 11.08 -5.01
C SER A 163 10.87 11.94 -6.03
N TYR A 164 9.82 12.67 -5.61
CA TYR A 164 8.98 13.42 -6.55
C TYR A 164 9.70 14.62 -7.17
N MET A 165 10.28 15.50 -6.35
CA MET A 165 11.04 16.66 -6.84
C MET A 165 12.33 16.25 -7.56
N GLY A 166 12.91 15.10 -7.21
CA GLY A 166 14.04 14.50 -7.92
C GLY A 166 13.75 14.19 -9.38
N ARG A 167 12.48 13.94 -9.74
CA ARG A 167 12.04 13.67 -11.11
C ARG A 167 12.09 14.89 -12.04
N ARG A 168 12.36 16.08 -11.50
CA ARG A 168 12.44 17.31 -12.27
C ARG A 168 13.62 17.24 -13.24
N GLY A 169 13.33 16.94 -14.50
CA GLY A 169 14.33 16.79 -15.56
C GLY A 169 14.60 15.35 -15.98
N ASP A 170 13.86 14.38 -15.42
CA ASP A 170 13.89 13.00 -15.90
C ASP A 170 13.26 12.88 -17.30
N GLY A 171 13.60 11.80 -17.99
CA GLY A 171 13.14 11.52 -19.35
C GLY A 171 11.62 11.38 -19.49
N TRP A 172 11.16 11.24 -20.74
CA TRP A 172 9.74 11.27 -21.13
C TRP A 172 8.79 10.35 -20.32
N MET A 173 9.28 9.22 -19.79
CA MET A 173 8.46 8.31 -18.98
C MET A 173 8.03 8.90 -17.62
N SER A 174 8.83 9.82 -17.07
CA SER A 174 8.56 10.49 -15.79
C SER A 174 7.65 11.71 -15.98
N ALA A 175 7.62 12.28 -17.18
CA ALA A 175 6.87 13.49 -17.49
C ALA A 175 5.35 13.33 -17.32
N GLN A 176 4.81 12.11 -17.39
CA GLN A 176 3.37 11.87 -17.17
C GLN A 176 2.97 11.94 -15.69
N TYR A 177 3.90 11.66 -14.77
CA TYR A 177 3.65 11.67 -13.32
C TYR A 177 4.09 12.99 -12.67
N PHE A 178 4.93 13.79 -13.33
CA PHE A 178 5.49 15.01 -12.77
C PHE A 178 4.78 16.28 -13.25
N SER A 179 4.54 17.22 -12.34
CA SER A 179 4.05 18.56 -12.65
C SER A 179 4.67 19.58 -11.69
N ASP A 180 5.19 20.67 -12.23
CA ASP A 180 5.71 21.77 -11.42
C ASP A 180 4.61 22.54 -10.68
N GLN A 181 3.33 22.30 -11.03
CA GLN A 181 2.15 22.81 -10.34
C GLN A 181 1.80 22.02 -9.08
N CYS A 182 2.42 20.86 -8.86
CA CYS A 182 2.29 20.10 -7.64
C CYS A 182 3.26 20.59 -6.57
N ALA A 183 2.90 21.69 -5.91
CA ALA A 183 3.64 22.25 -4.79
C ALA A 183 2.70 23.07 -3.89
N PRO A 184 3.09 23.39 -2.64
CA PRO A 184 2.29 24.23 -1.76
C PRO A 184 1.94 25.57 -2.42
N GLY A 185 0.67 25.94 -2.39
CA GLY A 185 0.13 27.20 -2.93
C GLY A 185 0.04 27.28 -4.46
N LYS A 186 0.34 26.20 -5.19
CA LYS A 186 0.26 26.17 -6.67
C LYS A 186 -1.07 25.59 -7.18
N ALA A 187 -1.23 25.55 -8.50
CA ALA A 187 -2.49 25.21 -9.14
C ALA A 187 -3.01 23.77 -8.87
N MET A 188 -2.15 22.83 -8.45
CA MET A 188 -2.56 21.47 -8.07
C MET A 188 -2.62 21.25 -6.55
N ASP A 189 -2.41 22.30 -5.76
CA ASP A 189 -2.60 22.24 -4.32
C ASP A 189 -4.10 22.24 -3.97
N GLU A 190 -4.57 21.18 -3.33
CA GLU A 190 -5.94 21.05 -2.85
C GLU A 190 -6.16 21.74 -1.49
N GLN A 191 -5.09 22.26 -0.87
CA GLN A 191 -5.10 23.00 0.40
C GLN A 191 -5.72 22.20 1.55
N LEU A 192 -5.42 20.89 1.59
CA LEU A 192 -5.94 20.00 2.62
C LEU A 192 -5.37 20.39 3.99
N SER A 193 -6.23 20.46 5.00
CA SER A 193 -5.86 20.82 6.38
C SER A 193 -4.89 19.84 7.05
N ASP A 194 -4.75 18.65 6.49
CA ASP A 194 -3.83 17.60 6.93
C ASP A 194 -2.90 17.15 5.81
N SER A 195 -2.69 18.01 4.80
CA SER A 195 -1.74 17.79 3.72
C SER A 195 -0.35 17.44 4.25
N THR A 196 0.40 16.64 3.49
CA THR A 196 1.86 16.49 3.66
C THR A 196 2.56 17.86 3.75
N TRP A 197 2.04 18.87 3.07
CA TRP A 197 2.56 20.23 3.05
C TRP A 197 2.12 21.12 4.21
N LEU A 198 1.34 20.60 5.17
CA LEU A 198 0.85 21.37 6.32
C LEU A 198 1.94 22.19 7.05
N PRO A 199 3.20 21.74 7.20
CA PRO A 199 4.26 22.57 7.76
C PRO A 199 4.55 23.85 6.98
N PHE A 200 4.34 23.88 5.66
CA PHE A 200 4.60 25.05 4.81
C PHE A 200 3.49 26.10 4.85
N TYR A 201 2.24 25.71 5.13
CA TYR A 201 1.15 26.67 5.31
C TYR A 201 1.31 27.46 6.61
N ARG A 202 1.67 26.77 7.70
CA ARG A 202 1.85 27.41 9.02
C ARG A 202 2.95 28.47 9.01
N THR A 203 4.01 28.27 8.23
CA THR A 203 5.09 29.28 8.10
C THR A 203 4.70 30.52 7.30
N ALA A 204 3.62 30.45 6.52
CA ALA A 204 3.12 31.58 5.73
C ALA A 204 2.13 32.44 6.53
N ASP A 205 1.39 31.86 7.47
CA ASP A 205 0.45 32.59 8.35
C ASP A 205 1.17 33.33 9.50
N ASP A 206 2.42 32.98 9.79
CA ASP A 206 3.28 33.63 10.79
C ASP A 206 4.14 34.79 10.22
N GLN A 207 3.90 35.22 8.97
CA GLN A 207 4.57 36.34 8.28
C GLN A 207 3.57 37.40 7.81
#